data_AF-A0A9D4F085-F1
#
_entry.id   AF-A0A9D4F085-F1
#
_cell.length_a   1.000
_cell.length_b   1.000
_cell.length_c   1.000
_cell.angle_alpha   90.00
_cell.angle_beta   90.00
_cell.angle_gamma   90.00
#
_symmetry.space_group_name_H-M   'P 1'
#
loop_
_entity.id
_entity.type
_entity.pdbx_description
1 polymer ?
#
loop_
_entity_poly.entity_id
_entity_poly.type
_entity_poly.pdbx_seq_one_letter_code
_entity_poly.pdbx_strand_id
1 'polypeptide(L)'
;MQTSHANNLNESKNKGIRDKLQSILPHILIKKEICSLILNQNMYEAVSTNNASVVYAAVTGFVEKKSKYWFTDYQFVVEVYWTNKRTTFIKRSYSDVLRFQDQLLDYFSERLQKGLIKTPVYIPRLQGKRVFQLRSVELAEQQETELQKFFRDLIGGNPLISGNKIVTDFLNRWPTDPVPSADEIPEEDDEDDVLFDR
;
A
#
# COMPACT_ATOMS: atom_id res chain seq x y z
N MET A 1 32.06 -43.50 -22.72
CA MET A 1 31.47 -42.39 -23.47
C MET A 1 30.25 -41.87 -22.70
N GLN A 2 30.48 -40.77 -21.97
CA GLN A 2 29.53 -39.85 -21.33
C GLN A 2 28.86 -39.00 -22.44
N THR A 3 27.70 -38.30 -22.36
CA THR A 3 26.80 -37.75 -21.33
C THR A 3 25.54 -37.29 -22.10
N SER A 4 24.30 -37.57 -21.66
CA SER A 4 23.10 -36.98 -22.30
C SER A 4 21.83 -36.91 -21.43
N HIS A 5 21.87 -36.55 -20.14
CA HIS A 5 20.64 -36.50 -19.30
C HIS A 5 20.55 -35.28 -18.36
N ALA A 6 20.80 -34.06 -18.85
CA ALA A 6 20.70 -32.85 -17.99
C ALA A 6 19.93 -31.63 -18.56
N ASN A 7 19.38 -31.67 -19.78
CA ASN A 7 18.82 -30.45 -20.41
C ASN A 7 17.30 -30.24 -20.25
N ASN A 8 16.53 -31.18 -19.69
CA ASN A 8 15.06 -31.08 -19.69
C ASN A 8 14.43 -30.47 -18.43
N LEU A 9 15.19 -30.19 -17.36
CA LEU A 9 14.63 -29.71 -16.09
C LEU A 9 14.59 -28.17 -15.94
N ASN A 10 15.37 -27.43 -16.75
CA ASN A 10 15.46 -25.97 -16.66
C ASN A 10 14.40 -25.22 -17.49
N GLU A 11 13.86 -25.81 -18.56
CA GLU A 11 12.80 -25.16 -19.35
C GLU A 11 11.44 -25.14 -18.63
N SER A 12 11.13 -26.19 -17.85
CA SER A 12 9.84 -26.27 -17.14
C SER A 12 9.72 -25.25 -16.00
N LYS A 13 10.84 -24.84 -15.37
CA LYS A 13 10.83 -23.83 -14.30
C LYS A 13 10.72 -22.40 -14.84
N ASN A 14 11.35 -22.12 -15.98
CA ASN A 14 11.30 -20.80 -16.61
C ASN A 14 9.93 -20.48 -17.24
N LYS A 15 9.19 -21.50 -17.71
CA LYS A 15 7.85 -21.31 -18.26
C LYS A 15 6.84 -20.84 -17.19
N GLY A 16 6.88 -21.44 -15.99
CA GLY A 16 6.00 -21.06 -14.89
C GLY A 16 6.22 -19.65 -14.33
N ILE A 17 7.44 -19.11 -14.44
CA ILE A 17 7.75 -17.73 -14.02
C ILE A 17 7.25 -16.71 -15.06
N ARG A 18 7.38 -17.03 -16.36
CA ARG A 18 6.87 -16.19 -17.46
C ARG A 18 5.35 -16.08 -17.44
N ASP A 19 4.66 -17.19 -17.17
CA ASP A 19 3.20 -17.22 -17.07
C ASP A 19 2.70 -16.42 -15.84
N LYS A 20 3.45 -16.41 -14.73
CA LYS A 20 3.17 -15.57 -13.56
C LYS A 20 3.43 -14.09 -13.82
N LEU A 21 4.49 -13.73 -14.55
CA LEU A 21 4.80 -12.33 -14.89
C LEU A 21 3.81 -11.76 -15.90
N GLN A 22 3.34 -12.54 -16.87
CA GLN A 22 2.29 -12.14 -17.81
C GLN A 22 0.92 -11.92 -17.16
N SER A 23 0.64 -12.62 -16.04
CA SER A 23 -0.56 -12.41 -15.23
C SER A 23 -0.55 -11.10 -14.42
N ILE A 24 0.64 -10.63 -13.99
CA ILE A 24 0.78 -9.45 -13.12
C ILE A 24 0.96 -8.15 -13.91
N LEU A 25 1.53 -8.23 -15.13
CA LEU A 25 1.74 -7.08 -16.02
C LEU A 25 0.48 -6.24 -16.31
N PRO A 26 -0.72 -6.80 -16.58
CA PRO A 26 -1.91 -5.96 -16.78
C PRO A 26 -2.32 -5.20 -15.51
N HIS A 27 -2.09 -5.76 -14.31
CA HIS A 27 -2.41 -5.06 -13.06
C HIS A 27 -1.48 -3.88 -12.75
N ILE A 28 -0.22 -3.92 -13.20
CA ILE A 28 0.75 -2.82 -12.99
C ILE A 28 0.49 -1.67 -13.98
N LEU A 29 0.14 -1.99 -15.24
CA LEU A 29 -0.17 -0.96 -16.24
C LEU A 29 -1.46 -0.20 -15.89
N ILE A 30 -2.51 -0.92 -15.45
CA ILE A 30 -3.79 -0.32 -15.06
C ILE A 30 -3.62 0.60 -13.83
N LYS A 31 -2.72 0.27 -12.89
CA LYS A 31 -2.41 1.15 -11.74
C LYS A 31 -1.80 2.49 -12.16
N LYS A 32 -0.93 2.52 -13.18
CA LYS A 32 -0.32 3.76 -13.68
C LYS A 32 -1.33 4.65 -14.40
N GLU A 33 -2.23 4.08 -15.20
CA GLU A 33 -3.29 4.84 -15.87
C GLU A 33 -4.34 5.37 -14.91
N ILE A 34 -4.76 4.61 -13.89
CA ILE A 34 -5.72 5.09 -12.88
C ILE A 34 -5.12 6.25 -12.06
N CYS A 35 -3.84 6.18 -11.68
CA CYS A 35 -3.16 7.30 -11.03
C CYS A 35 -3.08 8.54 -11.96
N SER A 36 -2.83 8.35 -13.25
CA SER A 36 -2.82 9.43 -14.26
C SER A 36 -4.19 10.06 -14.46
N LEU A 37 -5.27 9.27 -14.45
CA LEU A 37 -6.63 9.75 -14.70
C LEU A 37 -7.22 10.47 -13.48
N ILE A 38 -6.92 10.00 -12.26
CA ILE A 38 -7.34 10.69 -11.01
C ILE A 38 -6.60 12.03 -10.83
N LEU A 39 -5.36 12.14 -11.31
CA LEU A 39 -4.59 13.39 -11.26
C LEU A 39 -5.13 14.51 -12.19
N ASN A 40 -5.88 14.17 -13.23
CA ASN A 40 -6.34 15.14 -14.24
C ASN A 40 -7.71 15.77 -13.98
N GLN A 41 -8.42 15.42 -12.89
CA GLN A 41 -9.76 15.96 -12.61
C GLN A 41 -9.88 16.91 -11.41
N ASN A 42 -8.82 17.12 -10.62
CA ASN A 42 -8.90 18.01 -9.45
C ASN A 42 -7.81 19.10 -9.49
N MET A 43 -8.01 20.08 -10.38
CA MET A 43 -7.43 21.41 -10.21
C MET A 43 -8.12 22.09 -9.01
N TYR A 44 -7.48 22.08 -7.84
CA TYR A 44 -7.84 22.96 -6.73
C TYR A 44 -6.60 23.61 -6.15
N GLU A 45 -6.57 24.93 -6.27
CA GLU A 45 -5.52 25.80 -5.77
C GLU A 45 -5.52 25.86 -4.23
N ALA A 46 -4.28 25.80 -3.71
CA ALA A 46 -3.75 26.54 -2.57
C ALA A 46 -4.36 26.35 -1.16
N VAL A 47 -3.68 25.52 -0.35
CA VAL A 47 -3.01 26.01 0.88
C VAL A 47 -1.61 25.40 0.95
N SER A 48 -0.60 26.23 0.65
CA SER A 48 0.82 25.87 0.65
C SER A 48 1.39 25.85 2.07
N THR A 49 1.98 24.70 2.45
CA THR A 49 3.24 24.58 3.21
C THR A 49 3.62 23.09 3.24
N ASN A 50 4.36 22.56 2.26
CA ASN A 50 4.84 21.16 2.28
C ASN A 50 3.75 20.07 2.52
N ASN A 51 2.48 20.36 2.22
CA ASN A 51 1.31 19.56 2.59
C ASN A 51 1.13 18.36 1.64
N ALA A 52 2.00 17.35 1.76
CA ALA A 52 1.81 16.09 1.08
C ALA A 52 0.46 15.47 1.53
N SER A 53 -0.45 15.27 0.58
CA SER A 53 -1.72 14.58 0.79
C SER A 53 -1.63 13.17 0.24
N VAL A 54 -2.50 12.28 0.72
CA VAL A 54 -2.51 10.89 0.28
C VAL A 54 -3.36 10.75 -0.98
N VAL A 55 -2.75 10.32 -2.07
CA VAL A 55 -3.44 10.07 -3.35
C VAL A 55 -4.04 8.68 -3.37
N TYR A 56 -3.33 7.71 -2.81
CA TYR A 56 -3.71 6.31 -2.83
C TYR A 56 -3.12 5.58 -1.63
N ALA A 57 -3.87 4.65 -1.06
CA ALA A 57 -3.38 3.72 -0.04
C ALA A 57 -3.99 2.34 -0.27
N ALA A 58 -3.16 1.30 -0.21
CA ALA A 58 -3.62 -0.08 -0.31
C ALA A 58 -2.78 -1.03 0.52
N VAL A 59 -3.43 -2.04 1.06
CA VAL A 59 -2.73 -3.14 1.72
C VAL A 59 -2.11 -4.04 0.65
N THR A 60 -0.83 -4.34 0.78
CA THR A 60 -0.08 -5.18 -0.17
C THR A 60 0.29 -6.55 0.41
N GLY A 61 0.02 -6.77 1.70
CA GLY A 61 0.22 -8.04 2.38
C GLY A 61 0.24 -7.87 3.89
N PHE A 62 0.59 -8.93 4.60
CA PHE A 62 0.84 -8.92 6.04
C PHE A 62 2.07 -9.74 6.40
N VAL A 63 2.64 -9.46 7.57
CA VAL A 63 3.79 -10.16 8.13
C VAL A 63 3.49 -10.61 9.56
N GLU A 64 3.99 -11.78 9.91
CA GLU A 64 3.98 -12.24 11.29
C GLU A 64 4.94 -11.41 12.14
N LYS A 65 4.40 -10.84 13.22
CA LYS A 65 5.17 -10.21 14.27
C LYS A 65 5.47 -11.26 15.33
N LYS A 66 6.71 -11.73 15.36
CA LYS A 66 7.20 -12.60 16.44
C LYS A 66 7.10 -11.86 17.77
N SER A 67 6.13 -12.24 18.59
CA SER A 67 5.97 -11.73 19.95
C SER A 67 6.86 -12.52 20.90
N LYS A 68 7.29 -11.91 22.01
CA LYS A 68 7.91 -12.64 23.14
C LYS A 68 6.93 -13.63 23.79
N TYR A 69 5.64 -13.45 23.57
CA TYR A 69 4.58 -14.31 24.08
C TYR A 69 4.18 -15.37 23.06
N TRP A 70 3.55 -16.44 23.54
CA TRP A 70 3.10 -17.62 22.76
C TRP A 70 2.04 -17.32 21.68
N PHE A 71 1.65 -16.07 21.47
CA PHE A 71 0.63 -15.68 20.51
C PHE A 71 1.27 -14.96 19.32
N THR A 72 1.01 -15.48 18.12
CA THR A 72 1.35 -14.82 16.86
C THR A 72 0.47 -13.58 16.69
N ASP A 73 1.09 -12.47 16.31
CA ASP A 73 0.40 -11.25 15.92
C ASP A 73 0.74 -10.91 14.47
N TYR A 74 -0.11 -10.15 13.79
CA TYR A 74 0.07 -9.81 12.39
C TYR A 74 0.15 -8.29 12.20
N GLN A 75 1.04 -7.86 11.32
CA GLN A 75 1.12 -6.47 10.86
C GLN A 75 0.88 -6.41 9.36
N PHE A 76 0.01 -5.49 8.96
CA PHE A 76 -0.37 -5.28 7.58
C PHE A 76 0.55 -4.23 6.96
N VAL A 77 1.05 -4.54 5.76
CA VAL A 77 1.88 -3.63 4.97
C VAL A 77 0.96 -2.80 4.10
N VAL A 78 1.03 -1.48 4.26
CA VAL A 78 0.23 -0.53 3.47
C VAL A 78 1.19 0.25 2.58
N GLU A 79 0.98 0.16 1.28
CA GLU A 79 1.59 1.01 0.26
C GLU A 79 0.81 2.33 0.19
N VAL A 80 1.52 3.46 0.29
CA VAL A 80 0.94 4.80 0.29
C VAL A 80 1.61 5.63 -0.79
N TYR A 81 0.80 6.22 -1.67
CA TYR A 81 1.22 7.15 -2.70
C TYR A 81 0.81 8.57 -2.32
N TRP A 82 1.78 9.48 -2.38
CA TRP A 82 1.63 10.87 -1.94
C TRP A 82 1.57 11.83 -3.12
N THR A 83 0.97 13.00 -2.94
CA THR A 83 0.89 14.04 -3.98
C THR A 83 2.26 14.54 -4.45
N ASN A 84 3.29 14.44 -3.60
CA ASN A 84 4.67 14.77 -3.95
C ASN A 84 5.41 13.67 -4.73
N LYS A 85 4.68 12.70 -5.31
CA LYS A 85 5.19 11.56 -6.07
C LYS A 85 6.05 10.59 -5.25
N ARG A 86 6.04 10.70 -3.92
CA ARG A 86 6.68 9.73 -3.03
C ARG A 86 5.79 8.49 -2.91
N THR A 87 6.42 7.32 -2.85
CA THR A 87 5.79 6.08 -2.38
C THR A 87 6.42 5.67 -1.05
N THR A 88 5.61 5.27 -0.08
CA THR A 88 6.07 4.74 1.20
C THR A 88 5.36 3.45 1.56
N PHE A 89 6.04 2.58 2.28
CA PHE A 89 5.46 1.36 2.85
C PHE A 89 5.46 1.47 4.36
N ILE A 90 4.30 1.25 4.98
CA ILE A 90 4.13 1.31 6.44
C ILE A 90 3.60 -0.02 6.96
N LYS A 91 3.89 -0.34 8.23
CA LYS A 91 3.37 -1.51 8.92
C LYS A 91 2.43 -1.08 10.04
N ARG A 92 1.20 -1.59 10.04
CA ARG A 92 0.20 -1.31 11.09
C ARG A 92 -0.47 -2.58 11.54
N SER A 93 -0.76 -2.71 12.84
CA SER A 93 -1.62 -3.80 13.29
C SER A 93 -3.09 -3.47 12.98
N TYR A 94 -3.95 -4.48 12.89
CA TYR A 94 -5.39 -4.26 12.75
C TYR A 94 -5.95 -3.39 13.90
N SER A 95 -5.40 -3.53 15.11
CA SER A 95 -5.77 -2.70 16.26
C SER A 95 -5.40 -1.23 16.07
N ASP A 96 -4.27 -0.94 15.41
CA ASP A 96 -3.88 0.45 15.13
C ASP A 96 -4.84 1.10 14.14
N VAL A 97 -5.30 0.35 13.13
CA VAL A 97 -6.27 0.86 12.14
C VAL A 97 -7.64 1.10 12.79
N LEU A 98 -8.09 0.23 13.69
CA LEU A 98 -9.34 0.46 14.43
C LEU A 98 -9.28 1.76 15.26
N ARG A 99 -8.20 1.95 16.02
CA ARG A 99 -7.99 3.18 16.80
C ARG A 99 -7.96 4.42 15.90
N PHE A 100 -7.33 4.31 14.74
CA PHE A 100 -7.32 5.38 13.74
C PHE A 100 -8.72 5.69 13.18
N GLN A 101 -9.52 4.67 12.88
CA GLN A 101 -10.91 4.85 12.44
C GLN A 101 -11.72 5.60 13.51
N ASP A 102 -11.59 5.22 14.78
CA ASP A 102 -12.28 5.89 15.89
C ASP A 102 -11.84 7.36 16.00
N GLN A 103 -10.54 7.65 15.91
CA GLN A 103 -10.01 9.02 15.90
C GLN A 103 -10.57 9.87 14.74
N LEU A 104 -10.71 9.31 13.55
CA LEU A 104 -11.31 10.01 12.41
C LEU A 104 -12.80 10.27 12.62
N LEU A 105 -13.53 9.28 13.11
CA LEU A 105 -14.96 9.40 13.41
C LEU A 105 -15.21 10.51 14.43
N ASP A 106 -14.44 10.50 15.52
CA ASP A 106 -14.54 11.52 16.58
C ASP A 106 -14.23 12.92 16.02
N TYR A 107 -13.14 13.05 15.25
CA TYR A 107 -12.74 14.32 14.66
C TYR A 107 -13.83 14.93 13.77
N PHE A 108 -14.35 14.17 12.81
CA PHE A 108 -15.37 14.70 11.89
C PHE A 108 -16.72 14.91 12.58
N SER A 109 -17.06 14.07 13.57
CA SER A 109 -18.27 14.25 14.38
C SER A 109 -18.22 15.54 15.20
N GLU A 110 -17.08 15.81 15.86
CA GLU A 110 -16.88 17.04 16.64
C GLU A 110 -16.97 18.29 15.75
N ARG A 111 -16.36 18.26 14.56
CA ARG A 111 -16.43 19.39 13.61
C ARG A 111 -17.83 19.63 13.10
N LEU A 112 -18.61 18.57 12.88
CA LEU A 112 -20.02 18.68 12.47
C LEU A 112 -20.85 19.32 13.60
N GLN A 113 -20.69 18.86 14.84
CA GLN A 113 -21.39 19.41 16.00
C GLN A 113 -21.07 20.89 16.26
N LYS A 114 -19.82 21.29 16.00
CA LYS A 114 -19.37 22.69 16.10
C LYS A 114 -19.77 23.55 14.88
N GLY A 115 -20.46 22.98 13.89
CA GLY A 115 -20.84 23.69 12.66
C GLY A 115 -19.67 24.07 11.75
N LEU A 116 -18.49 23.48 11.96
CA LEU A 116 -17.28 23.73 11.15
C LEU A 116 -17.32 23.02 9.80
N ILE A 117 -18.15 21.98 9.68
CA ILE A 117 -18.52 21.34 8.43
C ILE A 117 -20.04 21.22 8.36
N LYS A 118 -20.60 21.33 7.15
CA LYS A 118 -22.06 21.35 6.93
C LYS A 118 -22.66 19.96 6.71
N THR A 119 -21.85 19.03 6.23
CA THR A 119 -22.28 17.70 5.82
C THR A 119 -21.48 16.63 6.56
N PRO A 120 -22.11 15.52 6.95
CA PRO A 120 -21.38 14.40 7.53
C PRO A 120 -20.38 13.84 6.51
N VAL A 121 -19.17 13.56 6.99
CA VAL A 121 -18.13 12.89 6.20
C VAL A 121 -18.30 11.39 6.38
N TYR A 122 -18.47 10.67 5.28
CA TYR A 122 -18.55 9.21 5.31
C TYR A 122 -17.19 8.61 5.63
N ILE A 123 -17.12 7.81 6.70
CA ILE A 123 -15.95 7.03 7.09
C ILE A 123 -16.33 5.54 6.99
N PRO A 124 -15.64 4.73 6.15
CA PRO A 124 -15.89 3.30 6.08
C PRO A 124 -15.73 2.62 7.45
N ARG A 125 -16.56 1.62 7.73
CA ARG A 125 -16.56 0.90 9.01
C ARG A 125 -15.81 -0.43 8.87
N LEU A 126 -14.88 -0.69 9.78
CA LEU A 126 -14.33 -2.02 10.01
C LEU A 126 -15.26 -2.84 10.91
N GLN A 127 -15.26 -4.17 10.75
CA GLN A 127 -16.01 -5.15 11.52
C GLN A 127 -15.57 -5.19 12.99
N GLY A 128 -14.40 -4.64 13.31
CA GLY A 128 -13.86 -4.63 14.66
C GLY A 128 -13.18 -5.93 15.04
N LYS A 129 -12.79 -6.04 16.32
CA LYS A 129 -12.17 -7.25 16.86
C LYS A 129 -13.25 -8.29 17.12
N ARG A 130 -13.13 -9.46 16.48
CA ARG A 130 -13.97 -10.60 16.81
C ARG A 130 -13.52 -11.17 18.15
N VAL A 131 -14.31 -10.90 19.19
CA VAL A 131 -14.10 -11.48 20.51
C VAL A 131 -14.18 -13.01 20.36
N PHE A 132 -13.21 -13.74 20.92
CA PHE A 132 -13.09 -15.22 20.87
C PHE A 132 -12.52 -15.87 19.60
N GLN A 133 -12.10 -15.13 18.57
CA GLN A 133 -11.34 -15.74 17.47
C GLN A 133 -9.85 -15.81 17.78
N LEU A 134 -9.28 -17.00 17.64
CA LEU A 134 -7.84 -17.25 17.70
C LEU A 134 -7.14 -16.49 16.56
N ARG A 135 -5.94 -15.99 16.85
CA ARG A 135 -5.11 -15.26 15.88
C ARG A 135 -4.50 -16.24 14.88
N SER A 136 -5.29 -16.65 13.88
CA SER A 136 -4.88 -17.54 12.78
C SER A 136 -4.45 -16.74 11.55
N VAL A 137 -3.74 -17.41 10.62
CA VAL A 137 -3.41 -16.85 9.30
C VAL A 137 -4.69 -16.52 8.52
N GLU A 138 -5.71 -17.38 8.60
CA GLU A 138 -7.02 -17.16 7.97
C GLU A 138 -7.69 -15.86 8.45
N LEU A 139 -7.55 -15.53 9.74
CA LEU A 139 -8.05 -14.27 10.28
C LEU A 139 -7.26 -13.08 9.70
N ALA A 140 -5.95 -13.23 9.53
CA ALA A 140 -5.12 -12.20 8.91
C ALA A 140 -5.49 -11.97 7.44
N GLU A 141 -5.75 -13.01 6.66
CA GLU A 141 -6.22 -12.91 5.26
C GLU A 141 -7.57 -12.20 5.14
N GLN A 142 -8.51 -12.52 6.05
CA GLN A 142 -9.80 -11.82 6.12
C GLN A 142 -9.62 -10.33 6.44
N GLN A 143 -8.77 -10.03 7.43
CA GLN A 143 -8.45 -8.65 7.82
C GLN A 143 -7.72 -7.90 6.70
N GLU A 144 -6.82 -8.55 5.96
CA GLU A 144 -6.14 -7.95 4.81
C GLU A 144 -7.16 -7.47 3.77
N THR A 145 -8.07 -8.35 3.38
CA THR A 145 -9.12 -8.06 2.39
C THR A 145 -10.01 -6.90 2.86
N GLU A 146 -10.37 -6.91 4.14
CA GLU A 146 -11.18 -5.87 4.75
C GLU A 146 -10.44 -4.52 4.79
N LEU A 147 -9.20 -4.50 5.23
CA LEU A 147 -8.37 -3.30 5.30
C LEU A 147 -8.10 -2.73 3.91
N GLN A 148 -7.91 -3.58 2.90
CA GLN A 148 -7.77 -3.14 1.51
C GLN A 148 -9.01 -2.38 1.03
N LYS A 149 -10.21 -2.91 1.31
CA LYS A 149 -11.47 -2.24 1.03
C LYS A 149 -11.58 -0.92 1.81
N PHE A 150 -11.26 -0.94 3.10
CA PHE A 150 -11.30 0.23 3.96
C PHE A 150 -10.45 1.38 3.43
N PHE A 151 -9.16 1.16 3.14
CA PHE A 151 -8.27 2.23 2.66
C PHE A 151 -8.67 2.76 1.29
N ARG A 152 -9.09 1.87 0.38
CA ARG A 152 -9.59 2.28 -0.94
C ARG A 152 -10.81 3.20 -0.80
N ASP A 153 -11.80 2.79 -0.02
CA ASP A 153 -13.06 3.52 0.13
C ASP A 153 -12.84 4.81 0.96
N LEU A 154 -11.90 4.81 1.92
CA LEU A 154 -11.56 5.96 2.75
C LEU A 154 -10.87 7.07 1.95
N ILE A 155 -9.82 6.72 1.20
CA ILE A 155 -9.03 7.70 0.43
C ILE A 155 -9.74 8.09 -0.86
N GLY A 156 -10.41 7.16 -1.53
CA GLY A 156 -11.15 7.42 -2.77
C GLY A 156 -12.51 8.10 -2.55
N GLY A 157 -13.07 8.05 -1.33
CA GLY A 157 -14.44 8.49 -1.06
C GLY A 157 -14.62 9.99 -0.83
N ASN A 158 -13.70 10.65 -0.10
CA ASN A 158 -13.86 12.06 0.24
C ASN A 158 -12.51 12.81 0.26
N PRO A 159 -12.33 13.86 -0.58
CA PRO A 159 -11.10 14.66 -0.61
C PRO A 159 -10.74 15.35 0.71
N LEU A 160 -11.70 15.61 1.60
CA LEU A 160 -11.43 16.19 2.92
C LEU A 160 -10.65 15.23 3.84
N ILE A 161 -10.62 13.94 3.51
CA ILE A 161 -9.94 12.90 4.28
C ILE A 161 -8.47 12.79 3.86
N SER A 162 -8.18 12.83 2.55
CA SER A 162 -6.83 12.60 2.02
C SER A 162 -5.78 13.62 2.46
N GLY A 163 -6.18 14.87 2.67
CA GLY A 163 -5.34 15.94 3.19
C GLY A 163 -5.45 16.16 4.71
N ASN A 164 -6.24 15.35 5.41
CA ASN A 164 -6.44 15.52 6.84
C ASN A 164 -5.20 15.11 7.63
N LYS A 165 -4.79 15.93 8.60
CA LYS A 165 -3.62 15.69 9.44
C LYS A 165 -3.63 14.32 10.13
N ILE A 166 -4.78 13.85 10.62
CA ILE A 166 -4.92 12.54 11.27
C ILE A 166 -4.58 11.41 10.28
N VAL A 167 -5.02 11.55 9.03
CA VAL A 167 -4.74 10.58 7.96
C VAL A 167 -3.27 10.62 7.56
N THR A 168 -2.74 11.81 7.30
CA THR A 168 -1.33 11.95 6.89
C THR A 168 -0.39 11.49 7.99
N ASP A 169 -0.67 11.79 9.26
CA ASP A 169 0.15 11.35 10.39
C ASP A 169 0.09 9.83 10.59
N PHE A 170 -1.09 9.23 10.45
CA PHE A 170 -1.25 7.79 10.57
C PHE A 170 -0.53 7.02 9.45
N LEU A 171 -0.63 7.54 8.22
CA LEU A 171 -0.03 6.95 7.03
C LEU A 171 1.44 7.34 6.82
N ASN A 172 1.95 8.26 7.63
CA ASN A 172 3.37 8.59 7.64
C ASN A 172 4.21 7.43 8.17
N ARG A 173 5.43 7.36 7.67
CA ARG A 173 6.36 6.28 8.01
C ARG A 173 6.82 6.37 9.47
N TRP A 174 6.78 5.25 10.17
CA TRP A 174 7.38 5.07 11.49
C TRP A 174 8.82 4.56 11.38
N PRO A 175 9.67 4.76 12.41
CA PRO A 175 11.04 4.25 12.41
C PRO A 175 11.15 2.74 12.21
N THR A 176 10.12 1.98 12.60
CA THR A 176 10.07 0.51 12.47
C THR A 176 9.54 0.03 11.12
N ASP A 177 9.12 0.94 10.24
CA ASP A 177 8.56 0.61 8.94
C ASP A 177 9.67 0.27 7.93
N PRO A 178 9.40 -0.64 6.97
CA PRO A 178 10.42 -1.12 6.03
C PRO A 178 11.00 0.03 5.19
N VAL A 179 12.33 0.04 5.04
CA VAL A 179 12.99 0.88 4.03
C VAL A 179 12.95 0.08 2.74
N PRO A 180 12.49 0.64 1.60
CA PRO A 180 12.76 0.02 0.32
C PRO A 180 14.26 -0.26 0.25
N SER A 181 14.64 -1.49 -0.10
CA SER A 181 16.01 -1.78 -0.50
C SER A 181 16.38 -0.77 -1.57
N ALA A 182 17.51 -0.08 -1.43
CA ALA A 182 18.08 0.66 -2.54
C ALA A 182 18.64 -0.40 -3.51
N ASP A 183 17.75 -1.12 -4.19
CA ASP A 183 18.17 -2.08 -5.19
C ASP A 183 18.80 -1.29 -6.33
N GLU A 184 20.09 -1.59 -6.49
CA GLU A 184 21.03 -1.18 -7.52
C GLU A 184 20.33 -0.68 -8.79
N ILE A 185 20.53 0.61 -9.07
CA ILE A 185 20.40 1.11 -10.44
C ILE A 185 21.29 0.16 -11.25
N PRO A 186 20.75 -0.62 -12.22
CA PRO A 186 21.61 -1.38 -13.10
C PRO A 186 22.59 -0.37 -13.68
N GLU A 187 23.88 -0.53 -13.39
CA GLU A 187 24.89 0.21 -14.14
C GLU A 187 24.58 -0.11 -15.59
N GLU A 188 24.20 0.92 -16.37
CA GLU A 188 24.08 0.77 -17.80
C GLU A 188 25.49 0.35 -18.23
N ASP A 189 25.66 -0.94 -18.53
CA ASP A 189 26.87 -1.44 -19.15
C ASP A 189 27.03 -0.60 -20.41
N ASP A 190 27.95 0.37 -20.34
CA ASP A 190 28.38 1.18 -21.46
C ASP A 190 28.88 0.20 -22.53
N GLU A 191 28.01 -0.22 -23.45
CA GLU A 191 28.39 -1.06 -24.56
C GLU A 191 29.43 -0.30 -25.38
N ASP A 192 30.67 -0.76 -25.24
CA ASP A 192 31.86 -0.30 -25.94
C ASP A 192 31.55 -0.04 -27.42
N ASP A 193 31.82 1.20 -27.85
CA ASP A 193 31.84 1.64 -29.24
C ASP A 193 32.64 0.64 -30.10
N VAL A 194 31.93 -0.18 -30.86
CA VAL A 194 32.53 -1.04 -31.88
C VAL A 194 33.07 -0.16 -32.99
N LEU A 195 34.37 0.16 -32.89
CA LEU A 195 35.16 0.88 -33.88
C LEU A 195 35.19 0.07 -35.19
N PHE A 196 34.35 0.45 -36.16
CA PHE A 196 34.48 -0.06 -37.53
C PHE A 196 35.64 0.64 -38.24
N ASP A 197 36.81 -0.01 -38.25
CA ASP A 197 37.90 0.35 -39.16
C ASP A 197 37.49 0.08 -40.61
N ARG A 198 37.74 1.06 -41.48
CA ARG A 198 37.53 1.03 -42.94
C ARG A 198 38.84 0.85 -43.69
#